data_AF-A0A947VPS4-F1
#
_entry.id   AF-A0A947VPS4-F1
#
_cell.length_a   1.000
_cell.length_b   1.000
_cell.length_c   1.000
_cell.angle_alpha   90.00
_cell.angle_beta   90.00
_cell.angle_gamma   90.00
#
_symmetry.space_group_name_H-M   'P 1'
#
loop_
_entity.id
_entity.type
_entity.pdbx_description
1 polymer ?
#
loop_
_entity_poly.entity_id
_entity_poly.type
_entity_poly.pdbx_seq_one_letter_code
_entity_poly.pdbx_strand_id
1 'polypeptide(L)'
;MSNRLPTVGGDSGNWGTILNSFLEVAHNSDGTLKDIARGAAFVVTASDASTLAKQQADYVCDGTADEVEIQAAIDALPAGGGTICLLGGNFYTSDIITLRSNLCIDGLGSSCISGTITSSATNWGIFYTTADLSYSKIKNLRLIRLSGGMGGCVAFNGSSAYEYRGCGLYYCDLYSENAGCFPYSCGDGLEVRGCTFRGSELVDGNAVEIGYAGLPKFYNCSIIGGSAPTTAYGLLFTDNGGGLFSNCYIEGKNYGAMVTASGNPRFVGGEIVGTNGPALTISAASAPIFEGVFLHPKFYASKYTYEATGQMTPPVSGKDYRIMSMHVRKDVSQAGITLKIGTTPGGSEIASAIPLFPTGYEAITPNWATKITADSPIYLTPSGAAAVASFRVMFSVIPDFANATVYTTTVGHARIVNSYILGSPTGTYQIGNSVHIYNTVIECPDPTQYSIDFSAPQELVDENCTLIGACRNVTPGMFTANDATPSVTGKSLWKTANSSGTTITTFHGGHVGQKIIVLIGDGNTTIDFTDTTLKGNAGVDWTPASGDYLEAVFDGTNWYCDVHDCTA
;
A
#
# COMPACT_ATOMS: atom_id res chain seq x y z
N MET A 1 13.06 -59.01 -29.37
CA MET A 1 13.25 -60.22 -28.52
C MET A 1 12.52 -59.96 -27.22
N SER A 2 11.65 -60.88 -26.83
CA SER A 2 10.84 -60.82 -25.60
C SER A 2 11.74 -60.86 -24.36
N ASN A 3 11.51 -59.95 -23.40
CA ASN A 3 12.05 -60.03 -22.04
C ASN A 3 11.76 -61.43 -21.47
N ARG A 4 12.80 -62.26 -21.31
CA ARG A 4 12.69 -63.56 -20.66
C ARG A 4 13.33 -63.43 -19.28
N LEU A 5 12.54 -63.67 -18.23
CA LEU A 5 13.10 -63.86 -16.88
C LEU A 5 14.07 -65.05 -16.89
N PRO A 6 15.14 -65.04 -16.07
CA PRO A 6 16.09 -66.14 -16.00
C PRO A 6 15.40 -67.46 -15.60
N THR A 7 15.85 -68.56 -16.19
CA THR A 7 15.48 -69.92 -15.74
C THR A 7 16.75 -70.62 -15.29
N VAL A 8 16.75 -71.15 -14.07
CA VAL A 8 17.92 -71.80 -13.44
C VAL A 8 18.40 -72.97 -14.33
N GLY A 9 19.68 -72.97 -14.70
CA GLY A 9 20.31 -73.98 -15.56
C GLY A 9 20.10 -73.78 -17.07
N GLY A 10 19.43 -72.70 -17.50
CA GLY A 10 19.06 -72.49 -18.90
C GLY A 10 20.12 -71.85 -19.79
N ASP A 11 21.29 -71.46 -19.27
CA ASP A 11 22.38 -71.01 -20.12
C ASP A 11 23.71 -71.66 -19.77
N SER A 12 24.50 -71.91 -20.80
CA SER A 12 25.79 -72.61 -20.74
C SER A 12 26.90 -71.73 -20.16
N GLY A 13 26.65 -71.03 -19.05
CA GLY A 13 27.63 -70.17 -18.38
C GLY A 13 27.72 -68.74 -18.91
N ASN A 14 26.71 -68.28 -19.67
CA ASN A 14 26.66 -66.93 -20.23
C ASN A 14 25.97 -65.92 -19.28
N TRP A 15 25.31 -66.38 -18.22
CA TRP A 15 24.50 -65.53 -17.34
C TRP A 15 25.36 -64.50 -16.60
N GLY A 16 26.59 -64.87 -16.23
CA GLY A 16 27.53 -63.95 -15.59
C GLY A 16 27.85 -62.75 -16.49
N THR A 17 28.03 -62.99 -17.79
CA THR A 17 28.27 -61.93 -18.77
C THR A 17 27.03 -61.06 -18.98
N ILE A 18 25.85 -61.65 -19.16
CA ILE A 18 24.60 -60.90 -19.38
C ILE A 18 24.23 -60.08 -18.14
N LEU A 19 24.37 -60.66 -16.94
CA LEU A 19 24.09 -59.99 -15.68
C LEU A 19 25.07 -58.85 -15.43
N ASN A 20 26.37 -59.06 -15.67
CA ASN A 20 27.36 -58.00 -15.54
C ASN A 20 27.10 -56.88 -16.55
N SER A 21 26.78 -57.19 -17.81
CA SER A 21 26.40 -56.15 -18.81
C SER A 21 25.13 -55.39 -18.42
N PHE A 22 24.17 -56.03 -17.76
CA PHE A 22 22.98 -55.36 -17.24
C PHE A 22 23.30 -54.48 -16.01
N LEU A 23 24.09 -55.00 -15.06
CA LEU A 23 24.46 -54.29 -13.84
C LEU A 23 25.44 -53.15 -14.09
N GLU A 24 26.31 -53.26 -15.10
CA GLU A 24 27.20 -52.21 -15.60
C GLU A 24 26.42 -50.97 -16.08
N VAL A 25 25.12 -51.07 -16.35
CA VAL A 25 24.30 -49.86 -16.61
C VAL A 25 24.25 -48.95 -15.38
N ALA A 26 24.26 -49.52 -14.17
CA ALA A 26 24.05 -48.80 -12.91
C ALA A 26 25.23 -48.88 -11.93
N HIS A 27 26.23 -49.75 -12.15
CA HIS A 27 27.36 -49.97 -11.24
C HIS A 27 28.71 -49.73 -11.92
N ASN A 28 29.65 -49.16 -11.18
CA ASN A 28 31.07 -49.13 -11.53
C ASN A 28 31.64 -50.55 -11.51
N SER A 29 32.81 -50.73 -12.13
CA SER A 29 33.50 -52.02 -12.18
C SER A 29 33.94 -52.55 -10.81
N ASP A 30 33.95 -51.71 -9.77
CA ASP A 30 34.25 -52.07 -8.39
C ASP A 30 33.00 -52.47 -7.57
N GLY A 31 31.82 -52.50 -8.20
CA GLY A 31 30.55 -52.85 -7.58
C GLY A 31 29.87 -51.70 -6.82
N THR A 32 30.44 -50.49 -6.82
CA THR A 32 29.75 -49.29 -6.35
C THR A 32 28.72 -48.84 -7.37
N LEU A 33 27.70 -48.08 -6.96
CA LEU A 33 26.79 -47.46 -7.92
C LEU A 33 27.55 -46.44 -8.77
N LYS A 34 27.27 -46.39 -10.08
CA LYS A 34 27.70 -45.26 -10.91
C LYS A 34 27.12 -44.00 -10.30
N ASP A 35 27.93 -42.94 -10.22
CA ASP A 35 27.43 -41.62 -9.87
C ASP A 35 26.37 -41.23 -10.90
N ILE A 36 25.10 -41.39 -10.53
CA ILE A 36 24.04 -40.62 -11.16
C ILE A 36 24.31 -39.22 -10.65
N ALA A 37 25.11 -38.45 -11.39
CA ALA A 37 25.19 -37.03 -11.18
C ALA A 37 23.74 -36.52 -11.27
N ARG A 38 23.07 -36.35 -10.13
CA ARG A 38 21.79 -35.64 -10.00
C ARG A 38 22.13 -34.17 -10.25
N GLY A 39 22.48 -33.88 -11.49
CA GLY A 39 23.05 -32.63 -11.92
C GLY A 39 22.03 -31.54 -11.72
N ALA A 40 22.32 -30.64 -10.80
CA ALA A 40 21.65 -29.38 -10.56
C ALA A 40 20.37 -29.39 -9.70
N ALA A 41 20.06 -30.45 -8.94
CA ALA A 41 19.03 -30.37 -7.89
C ALA A 41 19.35 -31.24 -6.66
N PHE A 42 19.37 -30.64 -5.47
CA PHE A 42 19.43 -31.33 -4.19
C PHE A 42 18.11 -31.20 -3.43
N VAL A 43 17.66 -32.29 -2.83
CA VAL A 43 16.51 -32.34 -1.93
C VAL A 43 17.00 -32.30 -0.49
N VAL A 44 16.54 -31.30 0.26
CA VAL A 44 16.78 -31.16 1.69
C VAL A 44 15.46 -31.34 2.42
N THR A 45 15.43 -32.16 3.47
CA THR A 45 14.22 -32.41 4.26
C THR A 45 14.47 -32.21 5.75
N ALA A 46 13.46 -31.76 6.48
CA ALA A 46 13.58 -31.51 7.92
C ALA A 46 13.51 -32.80 8.75
N SER A 47 13.91 -32.71 10.01
CA SER A 47 13.98 -33.87 10.92
C SER A 47 12.61 -34.49 11.25
N ASP A 48 11.56 -33.66 11.28
CA ASP A 48 10.16 -34.02 11.51
C ASP A 48 9.42 -34.45 10.22
N ALA A 49 10.11 -34.54 9.08
CA ALA A 49 9.56 -35.09 7.86
C ALA A 49 9.29 -36.60 7.96
N SER A 50 8.42 -37.11 7.06
CA SER A 50 8.11 -38.54 7.00
C SER A 50 9.34 -39.40 6.74
N THR A 51 9.33 -40.65 7.20
CA THR A 51 10.43 -41.60 6.96
C THR A 51 10.75 -41.76 5.48
N LEU A 52 9.72 -41.80 4.62
CA LEU A 52 9.91 -41.91 3.18
C LEU A 52 10.61 -40.67 2.60
N ALA A 53 10.23 -39.47 3.05
CA ALA A 53 10.89 -38.22 2.63
C ALA A 53 12.36 -38.21 3.05
N LYS A 54 12.68 -38.59 4.29
CA LYS A 54 14.06 -38.70 4.78
C LYS A 54 14.91 -39.73 4.03
N GLN A 55 14.31 -40.82 3.57
CA GLN A 55 15.00 -41.83 2.75
C GLN A 55 15.26 -41.36 1.31
N GLN A 56 14.51 -40.38 0.82
CA GLN A 56 14.60 -39.89 -0.56
C GLN A 56 15.41 -38.59 -0.68
N ALA A 57 15.64 -37.90 0.45
CA ALA A 57 16.40 -36.66 0.48
C ALA A 57 17.90 -36.90 0.30
N ASP A 58 18.56 -35.93 -0.32
CA ASP A 58 20.02 -35.91 -0.43
C ASP A 58 20.65 -35.39 0.88
N TYR A 59 19.93 -34.50 1.59
CA TYR A 59 20.28 -33.98 2.92
C TYR A 59 19.09 -34.07 3.88
N VAL A 60 19.34 -34.49 5.11
CA VAL A 60 18.33 -34.56 6.18
C VAL A 60 18.81 -33.69 7.33
N CYS A 61 18.07 -32.63 7.62
CA CYS A 61 18.33 -31.76 8.76
C CYS A 61 18.04 -32.48 10.09
N ASP A 62 18.68 -32.04 11.17
CA ASP A 62 18.51 -32.63 12.49
C ASP A 62 17.43 -31.91 13.35
N GLY A 63 16.93 -30.76 12.89
CA GLY A 63 15.91 -29.94 13.54
C GLY A 63 16.50 -28.88 14.46
N THR A 64 17.81 -28.64 14.44
CA THR A 64 18.52 -27.61 15.20
C THR A 64 19.63 -27.02 14.34
N ALA A 65 19.59 -25.71 14.11
CA ALA A 65 20.57 -25.03 13.27
C ALA A 65 20.64 -25.62 11.85
N ASP A 66 19.46 -25.86 11.25
CA ASP A 66 19.29 -26.48 9.94
C ASP A 66 19.94 -25.67 8.79
N GLU A 67 20.37 -24.42 9.05
CA GLU A 67 21.20 -23.65 8.13
C GLU A 67 22.49 -24.40 7.76
N VAL A 68 23.00 -25.28 8.62
CA VAL A 68 24.23 -26.06 8.38
C VAL A 68 24.02 -27.05 7.22
N GLU A 69 22.98 -27.88 7.26
CA GLU A 69 22.71 -28.84 6.19
C GLU A 69 22.23 -28.14 4.91
N ILE A 70 21.44 -27.07 5.04
CA ILE A 70 21.00 -26.29 3.89
C ILE A 70 22.20 -25.64 3.19
N GLN A 71 23.15 -25.06 3.95
CA GLN A 71 24.36 -24.48 3.39
C GLN A 71 25.26 -25.55 2.77
N ALA A 72 25.38 -26.72 3.40
CA ALA A 72 26.12 -27.85 2.82
C ALA A 72 25.55 -28.30 1.47
N ALA A 73 24.22 -28.30 1.31
CA ALA A 73 23.56 -28.58 0.04
C ALA A 73 23.82 -27.49 -1.02
N ILE A 74 23.80 -26.21 -0.62
CA ILE A 74 24.14 -25.08 -1.48
C ILE A 74 25.60 -25.17 -1.96
N ASP A 75 26.53 -25.50 -1.06
CA ASP A 75 27.95 -25.56 -1.34
C ASP A 75 28.32 -26.75 -2.25
N ALA A 76 27.52 -27.81 -2.22
CA ALA A 76 27.66 -28.96 -3.10
C ALA A 76 27.19 -28.69 -4.55
N LEU A 77 26.48 -27.59 -4.80
CA LEU A 77 26.04 -27.26 -6.17
C LEU A 77 27.24 -27.00 -7.08
N PRO A 78 27.18 -27.44 -8.35
CA PRO A 78 28.20 -27.13 -9.35
C PRO A 78 28.45 -25.62 -9.49
N ALA A 79 29.60 -25.25 -10.06
CA ALA A 79 29.91 -23.84 -10.34
C ALA A 79 28.81 -23.14 -11.19
N GLY A 80 28.18 -23.88 -12.11
CA GLY A 80 27.05 -23.42 -12.91
C GLY A 80 25.73 -23.25 -12.16
N GLY A 81 25.69 -23.60 -10.87
CA GLY A 81 24.53 -23.48 -10.01
C GLY A 81 23.59 -24.69 -10.04
N GLY A 82 22.38 -24.47 -9.54
CA GLY A 82 21.32 -25.47 -9.47
C GLY A 82 20.26 -25.13 -8.43
N THR A 83 19.46 -26.14 -8.09
CA THR A 83 18.27 -25.99 -7.25
C THR A 83 18.44 -26.70 -5.91
N ILE A 84 18.03 -26.03 -4.84
CA ILE A 84 17.82 -26.62 -3.52
C ILE A 84 16.31 -26.70 -3.29
N CYS A 85 15.78 -27.92 -3.22
CA CYS A 85 14.38 -28.20 -2.95
C CYS A 85 14.20 -28.48 -1.46
N LEU A 86 13.55 -27.57 -0.74
CA LEU A 86 13.23 -27.72 0.68
C LEU A 86 11.87 -28.42 0.81
N LEU A 87 11.88 -29.72 1.14
CA LEU A 87 10.67 -30.56 1.16
C LEU A 87 10.42 -31.17 2.54
N GLY A 88 9.18 -31.09 3.02
CA GLY A 88 8.68 -31.85 4.17
C GLY A 88 9.23 -31.43 5.53
N GLY A 89 8.36 -31.42 6.54
CA GLY A 89 8.71 -31.03 7.91
C GLY A 89 8.94 -29.51 8.07
N ASN A 90 9.53 -29.05 9.18
CA ASN A 90 9.80 -27.64 9.48
C ASN A 90 11.29 -27.43 9.75
N PHE A 91 11.86 -26.38 9.19
CA PHE A 91 13.28 -26.05 9.33
C PHE A 91 13.50 -25.03 10.43
N TYR A 92 14.50 -25.23 11.29
CA TYR A 92 14.82 -24.37 12.42
C TYR A 92 16.24 -23.83 12.29
N THR A 93 16.37 -22.55 11.96
CA THR A 93 17.66 -21.91 11.75
C THR A 93 18.05 -20.97 12.88
N SER A 94 19.35 -20.83 13.16
CA SER A 94 19.88 -19.88 14.15
C SER A 94 20.89 -18.87 13.60
N ASP A 95 21.37 -19.07 12.37
CA ASP A 95 22.27 -18.17 11.64
C ASP A 95 21.82 -18.00 10.18
N ILE A 96 22.62 -17.28 9.39
CA ILE A 96 22.34 -16.94 8.00
C ILE A 96 22.53 -18.13 7.05
N ILE A 97 21.70 -18.18 6.00
CA ILE A 97 21.92 -18.96 4.79
C ILE A 97 22.47 -18.03 3.71
N THR A 98 23.71 -18.29 3.28
CA THR A 98 24.43 -17.41 2.35
C THR A 98 24.04 -17.73 0.92
N LEU A 99 23.61 -16.70 0.19
CA LEU A 99 23.24 -16.83 -1.22
C LEU A 99 24.46 -16.70 -2.15
N ARG A 100 24.38 -17.37 -3.30
CA ARG A 100 25.37 -17.28 -4.40
C ARG A 100 24.67 -17.15 -5.75
N SER A 101 25.41 -16.79 -6.79
CA SER A 101 24.90 -16.73 -8.17
C SER A 101 24.48 -18.11 -8.70
N ASN A 102 23.52 -18.12 -9.62
CA ASN A 102 22.93 -19.30 -10.25
C ASN A 102 22.24 -20.27 -9.26
N LEU A 103 21.80 -19.78 -8.11
CA LEU A 103 21.14 -20.58 -7.07
C LEU A 103 19.62 -20.44 -7.15
N CYS A 104 18.88 -21.55 -7.23
CA CYS A 104 17.45 -21.57 -6.99
C CYS A 104 17.15 -22.26 -5.65
N ILE A 105 16.47 -21.59 -4.73
CA ILE A 105 15.87 -22.22 -3.54
C ILE A 105 14.36 -22.30 -3.78
N ASP A 106 13.80 -23.50 -3.64
CA ASP A 106 12.41 -23.80 -3.93
C ASP A 106 11.78 -24.57 -2.76
N GLY A 107 10.68 -24.05 -2.22
CA GLY A 107 9.92 -24.73 -1.17
C GLY A 107 8.61 -25.35 -1.66
N LEU A 108 7.71 -25.62 -0.71
CA LEU A 108 6.40 -26.25 -0.95
C LEU A 108 5.25 -25.25 -1.22
N GLY A 109 5.55 -23.95 -1.22
CA GLY A 109 4.59 -22.85 -1.41
C GLY A 109 4.39 -22.04 -0.13
N SER A 110 4.17 -20.73 -0.25
CA SER A 110 3.93 -19.82 0.89
C SER A 110 2.72 -20.19 1.75
N SER A 111 1.71 -20.86 1.16
CA SER A 111 0.53 -21.34 1.88
C SER A 111 0.72 -22.68 2.60
N CYS A 112 1.83 -23.37 2.36
CA CYS A 112 2.12 -24.66 2.98
C CYS A 112 2.85 -24.43 4.31
N ILE A 113 2.25 -24.88 5.42
CA ILE A 113 2.86 -24.75 6.76
C ILE A 113 4.05 -25.70 6.89
N SER A 114 3.95 -26.92 6.36
CA SER A 114 5.11 -27.80 6.23
C SER A 114 6.05 -27.25 5.14
N GLY A 115 7.32 -27.10 5.47
CA GLY A 115 8.33 -26.41 4.68
C GLY A 115 8.62 -24.99 5.17
N THR A 116 8.08 -24.60 6.34
CA THR A 116 8.39 -23.32 6.96
C THR A 116 9.82 -23.30 7.48
N ILE A 117 10.56 -22.23 7.17
CA ILE A 117 11.83 -21.92 7.83
C ILE A 117 11.54 -20.96 8.98
N THR A 118 11.78 -21.43 10.19
CA THR A 118 11.65 -20.63 11.42
C THR A 118 13.04 -20.26 11.92
N SER A 119 13.33 -18.97 12.02
CA SER A 119 14.66 -18.49 12.38
C SER A 119 14.70 -17.73 13.70
N SER A 120 15.66 -18.09 14.54
CA SER A 120 16.06 -17.30 15.72
C SER A 120 17.27 -16.40 15.45
N ALA A 121 17.75 -16.33 14.20
CA ALA A 121 18.90 -15.52 13.83
C ALA A 121 18.71 -14.04 14.22
N THR A 122 19.79 -13.41 14.67
CA THR A 122 19.82 -11.99 15.05
C THR A 122 20.46 -11.09 13.99
N ASN A 123 20.98 -11.70 12.92
CA ASN A 123 21.65 -11.07 11.78
C ASN A 123 20.66 -10.28 10.90
N TRP A 124 21.13 -9.67 9.81
CA TRP A 124 20.29 -8.83 8.95
C TRP A 124 19.19 -9.61 8.21
N GLY A 125 19.35 -10.91 7.95
CA GLY A 125 18.26 -11.75 7.43
C GLY A 125 18.53 -13.26 7.52
N ILE A 126 17.52 -14.08 7.19
CA ILE A 126 17.65 -15.54 7.09
C ILE A 126 18.44 -15.85 5.82
N PHE A 127 18.02 -15.28 4.70
CA PHE A 127 18.82 -15.27 3.47
C PHE A 127 19.60 -13.98 3.38
N TYR A 128 20.91 -14.11 3.16
CA TYR A 128 21.84 -12.99 3.20
C TYR A 128 22.86 -13.05 2.07
N THR A 129 23.22 -11.88 1.54
CA THR A 129 24.35 -11.71 0.61
C THR A 129 25.03 -10.36 0.84
N THR A 130 26.35 -10.33 0.66
CA THR A 130 27.20 -9.14 0.57
C THR A 130 27.82 -8.95 -0.82
N ALA A 131 27.49 -9.82 -1.77
CA ALA A 131 28.02 -9.82 -3.13
C ALA A 131 26.92 -9.63 -4.17
N ASP A 132 27.31 -9.11 -5.33
CA ASP A 132 26.52 -9.15 -6.56
C ASP A 132 26.10 -10.59 -6.87
N LEU A 133 24.80 -10.83 -6.89
CA LEU A 133 24.24 -12.09 -7.34
C LEU A 133 23.78 -11.97 -8.78
N SER A 134 23.81 -13.06 -9.53
CA SER A 134 23.19 -13.11 -10.85
C SER A 134 22.42 -14.41 -11.00
N TYR A 135 21.21 -14.31 -11.56
CA TYR A 135 20.34 -15.44 -11.91
C TYR A 135 19.97 -16.36 -10.74
N SER A 136 19.78 -15.81 -9.55
CA SER A 136 19.35 -16.57 -8.37
C SER A 136 17.85 -16.44 -8.15
N LYS A 137 17.21 -17.37 -7.46
CA LYS A 137 15.75 -17.38 -7.22
C LYS A 137 15.46 -17.93 -5.85
N ILE A 138 14.52 -17.32 -5.14
CA ILE A 138 13.99 -17.86 -3.88
C ILE A 138 12.48 -17.83 -4.02
N LYS A 139 11.85 -19.00 -4.07
CA LYS A 139 10.43 -19.11 -4.36
C LYS A 139 9.73 -20.15 -3.51
N ASN A 140 8.43 -20.01 -3.38
CA ASN A 140 7.56 -21.00 -2.75
C ASN A 140 7.92 -21.29 -1.29
N LEU A 141 8.33 -20.26 -0.53
CA LEU A 141 8.75 -20.43 0.85
C LEU A 141 7.85 -19.69 1.82
N ARG A 142 7.73 -20.27 3.01
CA ARG A 142 7.23 -19.60 4.20
C ARG A 142 8.40 -19.38 5.16
N LEU A 143 8.64 -18.12 5.52
CA LEU A 143 9.70 -17.70 6.42
C LEU A 143 9.08 -17.05 7.65
N ILE A 144 9.52 -17.48 8.83
CA ILE A 144 9.10 -16.91 10.10
C ILE A 144 10.36 -16.53 10.85
N ARG A 145 10.44 -15.27 11.29
CA ARG A 145 11.48 -14.83 12.21
C ARG A 145 10.91 -14.76 13.63
N LEU A 146 11.65 -15.23 14.63
CA LEU A 146 11.15 -15.29 16.01
C LEU A 146 11.47 -14.04 16.85
N SER A 147 12.49 -13.24 16.49
CA SER A 147 12.86 -12.04 17.27
C SER A 147 13.61 -10.95 16.48
N GLY A 148 13.59 -9.73 17.03
CA GLY A 148 13.89 -8.44 16.39
C GLY A 148 15.36 -8.07 16.18
N GLY A 149 16.01 -8.76 15.23
CA GLY A 149 17.21 -8.21 14.59
C GLY A 149 16.87 -6.97 13.74
N MET A 150 17.89 -6.18 13.39
CA MET A 150 17.76 -4.92 12.63
C MET A 150 17.36 -5.11 11.14
N GLY A 151 16.83 -6.25 10.73
CA GLY A 151 16.54 -6.58 9.33
C GLY A 151 15.45 -7.63 9.11
N GLY A 152 15.23 -8.02 7.85
CA GLY A 152 14.07 -8.81 7.41
C GLY A 152 14.28 -10.31 7.43
N CYS A 153 13.34 -11.10 6.92
CA CYS A 153 13.59 -12.51 6.60
C CYS A 153 14.58 -12.64 5.44
N VAL A 154 14.59 -11.63 4.56
CA VAL A 154 15.53 -11.49 3.46
C VAL A 154 16.22 -10.15 3.57
N ALA A 155 17.56 -10.15 3.54
CA ALA A 155 18.33 -8.91 3.53
C ALA A 155 19.47 -8.93 2.51
N PHE A 156 19.69 -7.76 1.92
CA PHE A 156 20.80 -7.45 1.03
C PHE A 156 21.61 -6.36 1.70
N ASN A 157 22.92 -6.56 1.91
CA ASN A 157 23.76 -5.56 2.53
C ASN A 157 25.06 -5.39 1.74
N GLY A 158 25.05 -4.42 0.83
CA GLY A 158 26.25 -3.96 0.14
C GLY A 158 26.82 -2.71 0.77
N SER A 159 28.11 -2.73 1.10
CA SER A 159 28.83 -1.55 1.58
C SER A 159 28.85 -0.45 0.50
N SER A 160 27.93 0.51 0.65
CA SER A 160 28.00 1.96 0.33
C SER A 160 28.57 2.49 -1.00
N ALA A 161 28.96 1.67 -1.99
CA ALA A 161 29.44 2.17 -3.28
C ALA A 161 29.18 1.28 -4.50
N TYR A 162 28.62 0.08 -4.33
CA TYR A 162 28.41 -0.87 -5.42
C TYR A 162 26.92 -1.00 -5.71
N GLU A 163 26.49 -0.36 -6.79
CA GLU A 163 25.20 -0.58 -7.42
C GLU A 163 25.15 -2.03 -7.87
N TYR A 164 24.35 -2.87 -7.20
CA TYR A 164 24.22 -4.27 -7.60
C TYR A 164 23.40 -4.38 -8.91
N ARG A 165 24.04 -4.12 -10.05
CA ARG A 165 23.43 -4.19 -11.37
C ARG A 165 23.27 -5.66 -11.76
N GLY A 166 22.04 -6.16 -11.70
CA GLY A 166 21.73 -7.52 -12.19
C GLY A 166 21.62 -8.59 -11.12
N CYS A 167 21.36 -8.20 -9.85
CA CYS A 167 20.77 -9.05 -8.81
C CYS A 167 19.40 -9.59 -9.20
N GLY A 168 19.30 -10.36 -10.30
CA GLY A 168 18.12 -11.08 -10.71
C GLY A 168 17.83 -12.16 -9.67
N LEU A 169 17.23 -11.73 -8.57
CA LEU A 169 16.70 -12.54 -7.49
C LEU A 169 15.19 -12.41 -7.55
N TYR A 170 14.56 -13.48 -8.01
CA TYR A 170 13.12 -13.56 -8.17
C TYR A 170 12.51 -14.11 -6.88
N TYR A 171 11.82 -13.27 -6.12
CA TYR A 171 10.93 -13.77 -5.07
C TYR A 171 9.55 -14.03 -5.67
N CYS A 172 9.05 -15.24 -5.45
CA CYS A 172 7.70 -15.64 -5.84
C CYS A 172 7.06 -16.42 -4.73
N ASP A 173 5.81 -16.10 -4.41
CA ASP A 173 5.04 -16.84 -3.41
C ASP A 173 5.85 -17.04 -2.13
N LEU A 174 6.37 -15.92 -1.60
CA LEU A 174 7.05 -15.85 -0.31
C LEU A 174 6.05 -15.33 0.73
N TYR A 175 5.98 -15.95 1.90
CA TYR A 175 5.30 -15.39 3.06
C TYR A 175 6.32 -15.18 4.17
N SER A 176 6.50 -13.94 4.62
CA SER A 176 7.43 -13.60 5.70
C SER A 176 6.70 -12.98 6.89
N GLU A 177 6.89 -13.57 8.08
CA GLU A 177 6.42 -13.03 9.37
C GLU A 177 7.59 -12.48 10.17
N ASN A 178 7.36 -11.36 10.86
CA ASN A 178 8.29 -10.70 11.78
C ASN A 178 9.53 -10.07 11.13
N ALA A 179 9.26 -9.16 10.18
CA ALA A 179 10.18 -8.35 9.36
C ALA A 179 10.38 -8.97 7.97
N GLY A 180 9.86 -8.27 6.95
CA GLY A 180 9.67 -8.82 5.60
C GLY A 180 10.96 -8.87 4.78
N CYS A 181 11.36 -7.72 4.26
CA CYS A 181 12.49 -7.61 3.33
C CYS A 181 13.26 -6.28 3.50
N PHE A 182 14.59 -6.35 3.50
CA PHE A 182 15.49 -5.20 3.62
C PHE A 182 16.48 -5.15 2.44
N PRO A 183 16.03 -4.67 1.27
CA PRO A 183 16.89 -4.33 0.14
C PRO A 183 17.72 -3.06 0.37
N TYR A 184 18.92 -3.24 0.91
CA TYR A 184 19.91 -2.17 1.07
C TYR A 184 20.97 -2.29 -0.04
N SER A 185 21.09 -1.26 -0.90
CA SER A 185 22.04 -1.23 -2.03
C SER A 185 21.80 -2.24 -3.17
N CYS A 186 20.58 -2.76 -3.34
CA CYS A 186 20.26 -3.87 -4.26
C CYS A 186 20.29 -3.59 -5.79
N GLY A 187 20.61 -2.36 -6.22
CA GLY A 187 20.56 -1.93 -7.63
C GLY A 187 19.22 -2.20 -8.34
N ASP A 188 19.21 -2.24 -9.67
CA ASP A 188 18.02 -2.49 -10.53
C ASP A 188 17.62 -3.97 -10.67
N GLY A 189 18.45 -4.88 -10.14
CA GLY A 189 18.35 -6.31 -10.42
C GLY A 189 17.22 -7.02 -9.68
N LEU A 190 16.88 -6.54 -8.47
CA LEU A 190 15.95 -7.24 -7.58
C LEU A 190 14.52 -7.19 -8.10
N GLU A 191 13.90 -8.35 -8.28
CA GLU A 191 12.53 -8.49 -8.75
C GLU A 191 11.69 -9.36 -7.82
N VAL A 192 10.59 -8.80 -7.33
CA VAL A 192 9.71 -9.43 -6.34
C VAL A 192 8.33 -9.53 -6.95
N ARG A 193 7.75 -10.72 -7.03
CA ARG A 193 6.45 -10.94 -7.68
C ARG A 193 5.53 -11.82 -6.83
N GLY A 194 4.30 -11.38 -6.59
CA GLY A 194 3.31 -12.22 -5.89
C GLY A 194 3.68 -12.56 -4.44
N CYS A 195 4.63 -11.84 -3.84
CA CYS A 195 5.07 -12.11 -2.47
C CYS A 195 4.22 -11.37 -1.45
N THR A 196 4.09 -11.98 -0.27
CA THR A 196 3.49 -11.38 0.91
C THR A 196 4.56 -11.14 1.97
N PHE A 197 4.74 -9.89 2.37
CA PHE A 197 5.64 -9.48 3.44
C PHE A 197 4.80 -8.96 4.60
N ARG A 198 4.98 -9.53 5.80
CA ARG A 198 4.34 -9.05 7.02
C ARG A 198 5.40 -8.58 8.02
N GLY A 199 5.29 -7.31 8.41
CA GLY A 199 6.15 -6.71 9.43
C GLY A 199 5.92 -7.33 10.81
N SER A 200 6.85 -7.08 11.73
CA SER A 200 6.85 -7.67 13.07
C SER A 200 5.77 -7.11 13.99
N GLU A 201 5.07 -8.00 14.69
CA GLU A 201 4.15 -7.59 15.74
C GLU A 201 4.86 -7.27 17.07
N LEU A 202 6.14 -7.65 17.18
CA LEU A 202 6.87 -7.73 18.44
C LEU A 202 7.98 -6.68 18.59
N VAL A 203 8.48 -6.10 17.50
CA VAL A 203 9.52 -5.04 17.50
C VAL A 203 9.23 -3.99 16.44
N ASP A 204 9.69 -2.75 16.65
CA ASP A 204 9.66 -1.70 15.62
C ASP A 204 10.32 -2.22 14.34
N GLY A 205 9.53 -2.30 13.26
CA GLY A 205 9.98 -2.91 12.02
C GLY A 205 9.02 -2.69 10.87
N ASN A 206 9.57 -2.23 9.77
CA ASN A 206 8.87 -2.05 8.50
C ASN A 206 8.59 -3.42 7.87
N ALA A 207 7.52 -3.55 7.10
CA ALA A 207 7.36 -4.78 6.31
C ALA A 207 8.40 -4.84 5.19
N VAL A 208 8.64 -3.72 4.51
CA VAL A 208 9.76 -3.56 3.57
C VAL A 208 10.47 -2.23 3.81
N GLU A 209 11.79 -2.26 3.80
CA GLU A 209 12.63 -1.06 3.88
C GLU A 209 13.67 -1.03 2.75
N ILE A 210 13.68 0.04 1.96
CA ILE A 210 14.59 0.24 0.83
C ILE A 210 15.52 1.41 1.12
N GLY A 211 16.83 1.19 1.03
CA GLY A 211 17.83 2.23 1.23
C GLY A 211 19.06 2.13 0.32
N TYR A 212 19.90 3.17 0.35
CA TYR A 212 21.15 3.33 -0.41
C TYR A 212 21.04 3.00 -1.91
N ALA A 213 20.32 3.82 -2.67
CA ALA A 213 20.19 3.68 -4.14
C ALA A 213 19.64 2.31 -4.60
N GLY A 214 18.89 1.61 -3.75
CA GLY A 214 18.12 0.43 -4.17
C GLY A 214 17.05 0.81 -5.19
N LEU A 215 16.99 0.10 -6.31
CA LEU A 215 15.97 0.28 -7.36
C LEU A 215 15.19 -1.03 -7.63
N PRO A 216 14.65 -1.69 -6.59
CA PRO A 216 13.96 -2.96 -6.76
C PRO A 216 12.63 -2.79 -7.52
N LYS A 217 12.14 -3.90 -8.07
CA LYS A 217 10.86 -3.97 -8.77
C LYS A 217 9.93 -4.94 -8.05
N PHE A 218 8.83 -4.43 -7.51
CA PHE A 218 7.79 -5.20 -6.87
C PHE A 218 6.54 -5.23 -7.77
N TYR A 219 6.01 -6.43 -8.00
CA TYR A 219 4.83 -6.65 -8.83
C TYR A 219 3.81 -7.50 -8.07
N ASN A 220 2.56 -7.05 -7.99
CA ASN A 220 1.46 -7.82 -7.39
C ASN A 220 1.77 -8.32 -5.97
N CYS A 221 2.51 -7.54 -5.19
CA CYS A 221 2.94 -7.93 -3.83
C CYS A 221 1.98 -7.39 -2.78
N SER A 222 1.87 -8.11 -1.66
CA SER A 222 1.16 -7.65 -0.46
C SER A 222 2.19 -7.30 0.62
N ILE A 223 2.31 -6.04 0.99
CA ILE A 223 3.26 -5.52 1.97
C ILE A 223 2.46 -4.99 3.16
N ILE A 224 2.48 -5.68 4.30
CA ILE A 224 1.62 -5.39 5.45
C ILE A 224 2.51 -5.12 6.67
N GLY A 225 2.58 -3.87 7.10
CA GLY A 225 3.39 -3.37 8.21
C GLY A 225 3.10 -4.06 9.54
N GLY A 226 4.13 -4.08 10.40
CA GLY A 226 4.11 -4.72 11.70
C GLY A 226 3.29 -3.98 12.76
N SER A 227 3.17 -4.60 13.94
CA SER A 227 2.26 -4.16 15.00
C SER A 227 2.83 -3.18 16.04
N ALA A 228 4.09 -2.79 15.87
CA ALA A 228 4.85 -2.01 16.83
C ALA A 228 4.31 -0.59 17.09
N PRO A 229 4.49 -0.06 18.31
CA PRO A 229 3.64 1.02 18.84
C PRO A 229 3.90 2.43 18.27
N THR A 230 5.01 2.71 17.57
CA THR A 230 5.33 4.12 17.23
C THR A 230 5.80 4.40 15.80
N THR A 231 6.39 3.45 15.06
CA THR A 231 6.98 3.76 13.73
C THR A 231 6.82 2.70 12.63
N ALA A 232 5.94 1.71 12.80
CA ALA A 232 5.77 0.65 11.79
C ALA A 232 5.16 1.16 10.46
N TYR A 233 6.01 1.24 9.42
CA TYR A 233 5.59 1.48 8.04
C TYR A 233 5.25 0.16 7.34
N GLY A 234 4.27 0.19 6.43
CA GLY A 234 4.15 -0.87 5.43
C GLY A 234 5.42 -0.89 4.57
N LEU A 235 5.74 0.26 3.98
CA LEU A 235 6.92 0.47 3.15
C LEU A 235 7.67 1.73 3.56
N LEU A 236 8.97 1.61 3.79
CA LEU A 236 9.87 2.75 4.07
C LEU A 236 10.95 2.87 3.00
N PHE A 237 11.15 4.08 2.47
CA PHE A 237 12.33 4.44 1.67
C PHE A 237 13.24 5.36 2.48
N THR A 238 14.51 4.98 2.61
CA THR A 238 15.59 5.74 3.23
C THR A 238 16.71 6.01 2.22
N ASP A 239 17.60 6.97 2.52
CA ASP A 239 18.90 7.17 1.86
C ASP A 239 18.93 7.03 0.31
N ASN A 240 18.12 7.82 -0.42
CA ASN A 240 17.97 7.79 -1.89
C ASN A 240 17.41 6.48 -2.48
N GLY A 241 16.72 5.67 -1.69
CA GLY A 241 16.01 4.49 -2.16
C GLY A 241 14.91 4.84 -3.18
N GLY A 242 14.73 3.97 -4.18
CA GLY A 242 13.70 4.12 -5.21
C GLY A 242 13.14 2.77 -5.63
N GLY A 243 12.85 2.63 -6.93
CA GLY A 243 12.33 1.40 -7.51
C GLY A 243 10.91 1.53 -8.06
N LEU A 244 10.41 0.42 -8.61
CA LEU A 244 9.09 0.32 -9.21
C LEU A 244 8.19 -0.57 -8.36
N PHE A 245 7.00 -0.08 -8.06
CA PHE A 245 5.94 -0.83 -7.39
C PHE A 245 4.73 -0.85 -8.30
N SER A 246 4.36 -2.04 -8.80
CA SER A 246 3.24 -2.17 -9.71
C SER A 246 2.19 -3.12 -9.17
N ASN A 247 0.95 -2.60 -9.05
CA ASN A 247 -0.20 -3.34 -8.52
C ASN A 247 0.06 -3.97 -7.14
N CYS A 248 0.84 -3.30 -6.29
CA CYS A 248 1.09 -3.76 -4.93
C CYS A 248 0.01 -3.27 -3.98
N TYR A 249 -0.36 -4.11 -3.01
CA TYR A 249 -1.14 -3.73 -1.84
C TYR A 249 -0.19 -3.41 -0.69
N ILE A 250 -0.20 -2.18 -0.19
CA ILE A 250 0.69 -1.72 0.87
C ILE A 250 -0.17 -1.24 2.03
N GLU A 251 -0.11 -1.92 3.15
CA GLU A 251 -0.82 -1.53 4.37
C GLU A 251 0.21 -1.31 5.46
N GLY A 252 0.13 -0.20 6.19
CA GLY A 252 0.89 -0.05 7.44
C GLY A 252 -0.03 0.12 8.63
N LYS A 253 0.29 -0.53 9.76
CA LYS A 253 -0.48 -0.36 10.99
C LYS A 253 -0.43 1.08 11.50
N ASN A 254 0.70 1.77 11.33
CA ASN A 254 0.78 3.20 11.61
C ASN A 254 0.71 4.02 10.33
N TYR A 255 1.61 3.77 9.39
CA TYR A 255 1.73 4.57 8.15
C TYR A 255 1.88 3.65 6.95
N GLY A 256 1.16 3.90 5.86
CA GLY A 256 1.18 3.02 4.67
C GLY A 256 2.56 2.96 4.02
N ALA A 257 2.92 4.01 3.29
CA ALA A 257 4.24 4.19 2.70
C ALA A 257 4.87 5.52 3.14
N MET A 258 6.17 5.51 3.45
CA MET A 258 6.95 6.71 3.75
C MET A 258 8.14 6.82 2.80
N VAL A 259 8.20 7.92 2.07
CA VAL A 259 9.34 8.28 1.21
C VAL A 259 10.17 9.33 1.92
N THR A 260 11.40 9.00 2.30
CA THR A 260 12.34 9.92 2.94
C THR A 260 13.62 10.12 2.10
N ALA A 261 14.41 11.14 2.43
CA ALA A 261 15.79 11.32 1.97
C ALA A 261 16.03 11.19 0.44
N SER A 262 15.46 12.10 -0.36
CA SER A 262 15.69 12.22 -1.83
C SER A 262 15.39 10.95 -2.66
N GLY A 263 14.68 9.98 -2.08
CA GLY A 263 14.19 8.80 -2.80
C GLY A 263 13.18 9.15 -3.89
N ASN A 264 13.24 8.46 -5.03
CA ASN A 264 12.37 8.69 -6.19
C ASN A 264 11.66 7.41 -6.66
N PRO A 265 10.87 6.75 -5.80
CA PRO A 265 10.12 5.57 -6.21
C PRO A 265 9.01 5.91 -7.21
N ARG A 266 8.66 4.93 -8.04
CA ARG A 266 7.49 4.98 -8.93
C ARG A 266 6.49 3.90 -8.54
N PHE A 267 5.25 4.31 -8.30
CA PHE A 267 4.10 3.45 -8.07
C PHE A 267 3.17 3.48 -9.28
N VAL A 268 2.75 2.32 -9.75
CA VAL A 268 1.85 2.15 -10.91
C VAL A 268 0.75 1.16 -10.57
N GLY A 269 -0.46 1.65 -10.34
CA GLY A 269 -1.56 0.84 -9.83
C GLY A 269 -1.37 0.43 -8.38
N GLY A 270 -2.34 -0.33 -7.86
CA GLY A 270 -2.30 -0.85 -6.49
C GLY A 270 -2.90 0.10 -5.46
N GLU A 271 -2.66 -0.21 -4.20
CA GLU A 271 -3.36 0.38 -3.06
C GLU A 271 -2.34 0.66 -1.95
N ILE A 272 -2.42 1.84 -1.33
CA ILE A 272 -1.63 2.21 -0.16
C ILE A 272 -2.58 2.65 0.95
N VAL A 273 -2.44 1.98 2.09
CA VAL A 273 -3.38 2.02 3.21
C VAL A 273 -2.69 2.43 4.50
N GLY A 274 -3.18 3.50 5.12
CA GLY A 274 -2.74 3.97 6.43
C GLY A 274 -3.72 3.57 7.54
N THR A 275 -3.26 2.89 8.58
CA THR A 275 -4.14 2.34 9.63
C THR A 275 -4.22 3.18 10.91
N ASN A 276 -3.16 3.91 11.30
CA ASN A 276 -3.24 4.88 12.41
C ASN A 276 -2.78 6.29 12.02
N GLY A 277 -2.35 6.46 10.77
CA GLY A 277 -1.74 7.65 10.21
C GLY A 277 -1.85 7.62 8.68
N PRO A 278 -1.15 8.53 7.98
CA PRO A 278 -1.21 8.67 6.53
C PRO A 278 -1.02 7.35 5.78
N ALA A 279 -1.79 7.20 4.70
CA ALA A 279 -1.50 6.22 3.67
C ALA A 279 -0.14 6.52 3.04
N LEU A 280 0.14 7.81 2.79
CA LEU A 280 1.38 8.23 2.16
C LEU A 280 2.00 9.41 2.91
N THR A 281 3.26 9.25 3.29
CA THR A 281 4.11 10.31 3.82
C THR A 281 5.27 10.58 2.87
N ILE A 282 5.49 11.84 2.49
CA ILE A 282 6.62 12.26 1.66
C ILE A 282 7.44 13.32 2.43
N SER A 283 8.74 13.08 2.60
CA SER A 283 9.68 14.00 3.26
C SER A 283 10.99 14.20 2.46
N ALA A 284 11.74 15.28 2.77
CA ALA A 284 12.96 15.75 2.08
C ALA A 284 12.81 16.11 0.57
N ALA A 285 13.91 16.28 -0.18
CA ALA A 285 13.89 16.66 -1.60
C ALA A 285 13.58 15.48 -2.54
N SER A 286 12.46 14.79 -2.32
CA SER A 286 12.02 13.63 -3.09
C SER A 286 11.08 14.01 -4.25
N ALA A 287 11.17 13.30 -5.38
CA ALA A 287 10.29 13.44 -6.55
C ALA A 287 9.65 12.10 -6.94
N PRO A 288 8.91 11.45 -6.02
CA PRO A 288 8.22 10.20 -6.31
C PRO A 288 7.07 10.40 -7.30
N ILE A 289 6.72 9.32 -8.01
CA ILE A 289 5.60 9.30 -8.95
C ILE A 289 4.59 8.24 -8.50
N PHE A 290 3.32 8.63 -8.36
CA PHE A 290 2.20 7.75 -8.10
C PHE A 290 1.23 7.84 -9.27
N GLU A 291 1.02 6.72 -9.97
CA GLU A 291 0.19 6.65 -11.16
C GLU A 291 -0.87 5.57 -11.00
N GLY A 292 -2.16 5.91 -11.05
CA GLY A 292 -3.22 4.89 -10.90
C GLY A 292 -3.35 4.28 -9.51
N VAL A 293 -2.84 4.94 -8.47
CA VAL A 293 -2.80 4.38 -7.10
C VAL A 293 -4.04 4.78 -6.32
N PHE A 294 -4.58 3.85 -5.51
CA PHE A 294 -5.61 4.17 -4.52
C PHE A 294 -4.96 4.43 -3.15
N LEU A 295 -5.10 5.65 -2.63
CA LEU A 295 -4.55 6.09 -1.35
C LEU A 295 -5.69 6.32 -0.36
N HIS A 296 -5.73 5.59 0.75
CA HIS A 296 -6.82 5.74 1.71
C HIS A 296 -6.50 5.27 3.13
N PRO A 297 -7.25 5.74 4.13
CA PRO A 297 -7.23 5.14 5.46
C PRO A 297 -7.75 3.69 5.43
N LYS A 298 -7.34 2.86 6.40
CA LYS A 298 -7.82 1.48 6.51
C LYS A 298 -9.33 1.42 6.74
N PHE A 299 -9.99 0.63 5.92
CA PHE A 299 -11.38 0.24 6.14
C PHE A 299 -11.47 -0.92 7.14
N TYR A 300 -12.39 -0.79 8.09
CA TYR A 300 -12.72 -1.86 9.02
C TYR A 300 -14.11 -2.38 8.69
N ALA A 301 -14.17 -3.62 8.20
CA ALA A 301 -15.43 -4.30 7.99
C ALA A 301 -15.85 -5.01 9.28
N SER A 302 -17.13 -4.90 9.63
CA SER A 302 -17.73 -5.62 10.75
C SER A 302 -19.08 -6.20 10.39
N LYS A 303 -19.41 -7.30 11.07
CA LYS A 303 -20.66 -8.02 10.90
C LYS A 303 -21.27 -8.26 12.27
N TYR A 304 -22.49 -7.80 12.45
CA TYR A 304 -23.26 -8.00 13.67
C TYR A 304 -24.52 -8.80 13.38
N THR A 305 -24.83 -9.75 14.26
CA THR A 305 -26.09 -10.50 14.23
C THR A 305 -26.99 -9.91 15.29
N TYR A 306 -28.24 -9.58 14.94
CA TYR A 306 -29.15 -8.92 15.86
C TYR A 306 -29.37 -9.72 17.15
N GLU A 307 -29.15 -9.10 18.30
CA GLU A 307 -29.42 -9.64 19.62
C GLU A 307 -30.51 -8.82 20.34
N ALA A 308 -31.02 -9.35 21.46
CA ALA A 308 -32.13 -8.73 22.20
C ALA A 308 -31.81 -7.33 22.76
N THR A 309 -30.54 -7.03 23.00
CA THR A 309 -30.09 -5.71 23.47
C THR A 309 -30.13 -4.65 22.36
N GLY A 310 -30.12 -5.08 21.09
CA GLY A 310 -29.97 -4.20 19.93
C GLY A 310 -28.65 -3.42 19.90
N GLN A 311 -27.69 -3.72 20.77
CA GLN A 311 -26.43 -2.99 20.88
C GLN A 311 -25.32 -3.72 20.13
N MET A 312 -24.70 -3.00 19.20
CA MET A 312 -23.57 -3.48 18.43
C MET A 312 -22.28 -3.06 19.12
N THR A 313 -21.34 -4.01 19.21
CA THR A 313 -19.96 -3.68 19.56
C THR A 313 -19.36 -2.80 18.46
N PRO A 314 -18.64 -1.72 18.83
CA PRO A 314 -17.94 -0.88 17.87
C PRO A 314 -16.94 -1.71 17.02
N PRO A 315 -16.89 -1.47 15.70
CA PRO A 315 -15.95 -2.13 14.79
C PRO A 315 -14.48 -1.73 15.04
N VAL A 316 -14.28 -0.55 15.64
CA VAL A 316 -12.98 0.03 15.95
C VAL A 316 -13.02 0.49 17.39
N SER A 317 -12.04 0.07 18.19
CA SER A 317 -11.92 0.47 19.59
C SER A 317 -10.95 1.64 19.74
N GLY A 318 -11.23 2.54 20.67
CA GLY A 318 -10.36 3.67 21.02
C GLY A 318 -10.25 4.79 19.97
N LYS A 319 -11.05 4.75 18.89
CA LYS A 319 -11.08 5.79 17.85
C LYS A 319 -12.50 6.10 17.42
N ASP A 320 -12.76 7.38 17.19
CA ASP A 320 -13.96 7.81 16.49
C ASP A 320 -13.94 7.27 15.06
N TYR A 321 -15.10 7.09 14.43
CA TYR A 321 -15.18 6.56 13.08
C TYR A 321 -16.46 6.97 12.36
N ARG A 322 -16.47 6.76 11.04
CA ARG A 322 -17.65 6.94 10.17
C ARG A 322 -17.96 5.70 9.37
N ILE A 323 -19.25 5.48 9.13
CA ILE A 323 -19.72 4.35 8.32
C ILE A 323 -19.75 4.75 6.85
N MET A 324 -18.98 4.03 6.04
CA MET A 324 -18.87 4.29 4.60
C MET A 324 -19.93 3.54 3.81
N SER A 325 -20.11 2.26 4.14
CA SER A 325 -21.11 1.41 3.51
C SER A 325 -21.80 0.54 4.54
N MET A 326 -23.06 0.24 4.29
CA MET A 326 -23.87 -0.60 5.17
C MET A 326 -24.79 -1.50 4.35
N HIS A 327 -24.93 -2.73 4.81
CA HIS A 327 -25.87 -3.71 4.28
C HIS A 327 -26.64 -4.36 5.42
N VAL A 328 -27.94 -4.52 5.24
CA VAL A 328 -28.77 -5.33 6.13
C VAL A 328 -29.14 -6.62 5.40
N ARG A 329 -28.69 -7.74 5.95
CA ARG A 329 -29.12 -9.07 5.51
C ARG A 329 -30.30 -9.50 6.36
N LYS A 330 -31.44 -9.69 5.73
CA LYS A 330 -32.71 -10.09 6.32
C LYS A 330 -32.84 -11.61 6.18
N ASP A 331 -32.46 -12.32 7.24
CA ASP A 331 -32.47 -13.79 7.26
C ASP A 331 -33.89 -14.34 7.50
N VAL A 332 -34.70 -13.62 8.28
CA VAL A 332 -36.11 -13.92 8.53
C VAL A 332 -36.95 -12.71 8.14
N SER A 333 -37.94 -12.94 7.27
CA SER A 333 -38.87 -11.91 6.80
C SER A 333 -39.80 -11.45 7.93
N GLN A 334 -39.85 -10.14 8.20
CA GLN A 334 -40.70 -9.53 9.22
C GLN A 334 -41.56 -8.41 8.62
N ALA A 335 -42.72 -8.78 8.09
CA ALA A 335 -43.64 -7.84 7.45
C ALA A 335 -44.11 -6.75 8.43
N GLY A 336 -44.10 -5.49 7.97
CA GLY A 336 -44.54 -4.33 8.76
C GLY A 336 -43.53 -3.84 9.80
N ILE A 337 -42.36 -4.47 9.94
CA ILE A 337 -41.30 -4.02 10.83
C ILE A 337 -40.23 -3.27 10.04
N THR A 338 -39.85 -2.09 10.53
CA THR A 338 -38.73 -1.31 10.02
C THR A 338 -37.63 -1.21 11.06
N LEU A 339 -36.39 -0.99 10.63
CA LEU A 339 -35.22 -0.83 11.48
C LEU A 339 -34.72 0.62 11.42
N LYS A 340 -34.43 1.17 12.59
CA LYS A 340 -33.66 2.41 12.77
C LYS A 340 -32.27 2.07 13.31
N ILE A 341 -31.28 2.85 12.88
CA ILE A 341 -29.89 2.70 13.29
C ILE A 341 -29.40 4.06 13.77
N GLY A 342 -28.83 4.09 14.97
CA GLY A 342 -28.33 5.32 15.59
C GLY A 342 -27.25 5.06 16.64
N THR A 343 -26.62 6.13 17.11
CA THR A 343 -25.68 6.22 18.23
C THR A 343 -26.38 6.33 19.59
N THR A 344 -27.71 6.48 19.61
CA THR A 344 -28.54 6.51 20.82
C THR A 344 -29.65 5.46 20.77
N PRO A 345 -30.18 4.99 21.92
CA PRO A 345 -31.34 4.10 21.94
C PRO A 345 -32.54 4.72 21.21
N GLY A 346 -33.03 4.06 20.14
CA GLY A 346 -34.11 4.58 19.30
C GLY A 346 -33.70 5.63 18.27
N GLY A 347 -32.41 5.98 18.21
CA GLY A 347 -31.83 6.91 17.25
C GLY A 347 -31.98 6.45 15.80
N SER A 348 -31.96 7.42 14.89
CA SER A 348 -32.12 7.23 13.43
C SER A 348 -31.15 8.09 12.61
N GLU A 349 -30.16 8.66 13.25
CA GLU A 349 -29.15 9.57 12.70
C GLU A 349 -28.21 8.88 11.70
N ILE A 350 -28.07 7.55 11.76
CA ILE A 350 -27.26 6.78 10.80
C ILE A 350 -28.13 6.31 9.64
N ALA A 351 -29.24 5.64 9.95
CA ALA A 351 -30.20 5.18 8.95
C ALA A 351 -31.58 4.98 9.59
N SER A 352 -32.63 5.07 8.78
CA SER A 352 -34.01 4.99 9.25
C SER A 352 -34.90 4.27 8.25
N ALA A 353 -36.06 3.79 8.71
CA ALA A 353 -37.12 3.21 7.89
C ALA A 353 -36.67 2.02 7.02
N ILE A 354 -35.69 1.23 7.47
CA ILE A 354 -35.18 0.08 6.71
C ILE A 354 -36.18 -1.10 6.84
N PRO A 355 -36.86 -1.54 5.78
CA PRO A 355 -37.83 -2.64 5.86
C PRO A 355 -37.14 -3.98 6.15
N LEU A 356 -37.61 -4.72 7.16
CA LEU A 356 -37.13 -6.09 7.44
C LEU A 356 -37.86 -7.17 6.62
N PHE A 357 -38.43 -6.78 5.48
CA PHE A 357 -39.13 -7.63 4.51
C PHE A 357 -38.79 -7.20 3.07
N PRO A 358 -38.77 -8.11 2.09
CA PRO A 358 -38.69 -9.57 2.23
C PRO A 358 -37.29 -10.01 2.71
N THR A 359 -37.05 -11.32 2.79
CA THR A 359 -35.69 -11.85 3.01
C THR A 359 -34.76 -11.39 1.89
N GLY A 360 -33.46 -11.31 2.20
CA GLY A 360 -32.43 -10.90 1.24
C GLY A 360 -31.53 -9.79 1.75
N TYR A 361 -30.79 -9.17 0.84
CA TYR A 361 -29.87 -8.08 1.13
C TYR A 361 -30.48 -6.74 0.78
N GLU A 362 -30.24 -5.76 1.63
CA GLU A 362 -30.57 -4.37 1.37
C GLU A 362 -29.33 -3.52 1.59
N ALA A 363 -28.86 -2.88 0.52
CA ALA A 363 -27.81 -1.89 0.60
C ALA A 363 -28.41 -0.60 1.16
N ILE A 364 -27.81 -0.09 2.22
CA ILE A 364 -28.23 1.13 2.89
C ILE A 364 -27.20 2.19 2.54
N THR A 365 -27.66 3.38 2.15
CA THR A 365 -26.80 4.56 2.08
C THR A 365 -26.80 5.18 3.48
N PRO A 366 -25.75 4.98 4.30
CA PRO A 366 -25.72 5.55 5.63
C PRO A 366 -25.56 7.06 5.53
N ASN A 367 -25.99 7.79 6.55
CA ASN A 367 -25.65 9.19 6.67
C ASN A 367 -24.16 9.35 6.99
N TRP A 368 -23.36 9.70 5.97
CA TRP A 368 -21.91 9.86 6.09
C TRP A 368 -21.50 11.00 7.04
N ALA A 369 -22.37 11.98 7.29
CA ALA A 369 -22.09 13.07 8.23
C ALA A 369 -22.06 12.60 9.70
N THR A 370 -22.65 11.46 10.01
CA THR A 370 -22.74 10.97 11.39
C THR A 370 -21.41 10.38 11.85
N LYS A 371 -20.69 11.15 12.66
CA LYS A 371 -19.51 10.70 13.40
C LYS A 371 -19.94 9.86 14.60
N ILE A 372 -19.30 8.71 14.77
CA ILE A 372 -19.53 7.81 15.89
C ILE A 372 -18.33 7.88 16.82
N THR A 373 -18.57 8.23 18.07
CA THR A 373 -17.53 8.37 19.09
C THR A 373 -16.89 7.02 19.41
N ALA A 374 -15.60 7.03 19.70
CA ALA A 374 -14.82 5.89 20.14
C ALA A 374 -15.57 5.07 21.20
N ASP A 375 -15.56 3.75 21.01
CA ASP A 375 -16.14 2.77 21.91
C ASP A 375 -17.65 2.92 22.21
N SER A 376 -18.35 3.84 21.52
CA SER A 376 -19.79 4.07 21.72
C SER A 376 -20.62 3.04 20.95
N PRO A 377 -21.61 2.40 21.58
CA PRO A 377 -22.41 1.38 20.92
C PRO A 377 -23.28 1.96 19.80
N ILE A 378 -23.49 1.17 18.76
CA ILE A 378 -24.50 1.45 17.72
C ILE A 378 -25.77 0.68 18.09
N TYR A 379 -26.91 1.37 18.07
CA TYR A 379 -28.21 0.82 18.39
C TYR A 379 -28.99 0.45 17.14
N LEU A 380 -29.45 -0.80 17.11
CA LEU A 380 -30.39 -1.35 16.15
C LEU A 380 -31.77 -1.38 16.80
N THR A 381 -32.67 -0.50 16.37
CA THR A 381 -34.01 -0.36 16.96
C THR A 381 -35.09 -0.72 15.94
N PRO A 382 -35.62 -1.96 15.98
CA PRO A 382 -36.80 -2.33 15.22
C PRO A 382 -38.05 -1.56 15.70
N SER A 383 -38.97 -1.24 14.79
CA SER A 383 -40.22 -0.53 15.10
C SER A 383 -41.25 -1.38 15.86
N GLY A 384 -40.97 -2.66 16.05
CA GLY A 384 -41.80 -3.65 16.75
C GLY A 384 -40.95 -4.84 17.20
N ALA A 385 -41.57 -5.86 17.78
CA ALA A 385 -40.85 -7.05 18.25
C ALA A 385 -40.17 -7.80 17.10
N ALA A 386 -38.82 -7.77 17.06
CA ALA A 386 -38.01 -8.53 16.11
C ALA A 386 -37.40 -9.75 16.80
N ALA A 387 -37.35 -10.89 16.10
CA ALA A 387 -36.73 -12.11 16.62
C ALA A 387 -35.20 -11.96 16.67
N VAL A 388 -34.55 -12.56 17.68
CA VAL A 388 -33.08 -12.65 17.77
C VAL A 388 -32.53 -13.40 16.54
N ALA A 389 -31.37 -12.96 16.04
CA ALA A 389 -30.70 -13.49 14.84
C ALA A 389 -31.52 -13.44 13.54
N SER A 390 -32.60 -12.66 13.51
CA SER A 390 -33.46 -12.53 12.32
C SER A 390 -32.86 -11.70 11.19
N PHE A 391 -31.88 -10.85 11.50
CA PHE A 391 -31.13 -10.09 10.52
C PHE A 391 -29.71 -9.82 11.00
N ARG A 392 -28.87 -9.42 10.05
CA ARG A 392 -27.47 -9.06 10.25
C ARG A 392 -27.19 -7.71 9.62
N VAL A 393 -26.40 -6.90 10.31
CA VAL A 393 -25.91 -5.63 9.79
C VAL A 393 -24.43 -5.78 9.51
N MET A 394 -24.04 -5.48 8.29
CA MET A 394 -22.67 -5.51 7.81
C MET A 394 -22.30 -4.11 7.41
N PHE A 395 -21.16 -3.62 7.84
CA PHE A 395 -20.76 -2.25 7.55
C PHE A 395 -19.25 -2.15 7.45
N SER A 396 -18.79 -1.24 6.61
CA SER A 396 -17.39 -0.85 6.50
C SER A 396 -17.25 0.55 7.07
N VAL A 397 -16.28 0.73 7.97
CA VAL A 397 -16.01 2.02 8.61
C VAL A 397 -14.62 2.51 8.29
N ILE A 398 -14.46 3.83 8.32
CA ILE A 398 -13.17 4.49 8.34
C ILE A 398 -13.03 5.18 9.68
N PRO A 399 -11.98 4.87 10.47
CA PRO A 399 -11.67 5.61 11.67
C PRO A 399 -11.17 7.03 11.38
N ASP A 400 -11.47 7.92 12.30
CA ASP A 400 -10.98 9.29 12.35
C ASP A 400 -9.51 9.25 12.78
N PHE A 401 -8.64 9.89 11.98
CA PHE A 401 -7.23 10.09 12.33
C PHE A 401 -6.92 11.58 12.40
N ALA A 402 -6.03 11.94 13.33
CA ALA A 402 -5.54 13.30 13.47
C ALA A 402 -4.69 13.76 12.28
N ASN A 403 -4.16 12.82 11.49
CA ASN A 403 -3.25 13.07 10.38
C ASN A 403 -3.96 12.88 9.02
N ALA A 404 -3.45 13.60 8.02
CA ALA A 404 -3.85 13.52 6.61
C ALA A 404 -3.70 12.12 5.99
N THR A 405 -4.51 11.75 5.01
CA THR A 405 -4.27 10.54 4.18
C THR A 405 -2.95 10.65 3.41
N VAL A 406 -2.66 11.84 2.89
CA VAL A 406 -1.40 12.18 2.22
C VAL A 406 -0.77 13.33 2.99
N TYR A 407 0.43 13.11 3.51
CA TYR A 407 1.17 14.09 4.29
C TYR A 407 2.51 14.38 3.62
N THR A 408 2.76 15.64 3.25
CA THR A 408 4.05 16.02 2.65
C THR A 408 4.69 17.22 3.34
N THR A 409 6.02 17.18 3.49
CA THR A 409 6.80 18.23 4.17
C THR A 409 7.88 18.84 3.26
N THR A 410 7.79 18.61 1.95
CA THR A 410 8.93 18.65 1.03
C THR A 410 9.02 19.91 0.18
N VAL A 411 10.15 20.05 -0.53
CA VAL A 411 10.51 21.11 -1.50
C VAL A 411 10.73 20.48 -2.90
N GLY A 412 10.20 19.28 -3.14
CA GLY A 412 10.44 18.47 -4.35
C GLY A 412 9.15 18.14 -5.11
N HIS A 413 9.25 18.00 -6.44
CA HIS A 413 8.12 17.82 -7.38
C HIS A 413 7.52 16.40 -7.36
N ALA A 414 6.93 15.97 -6.24
CA ALA A 414 6.18 14.72 -6.19
C ALA A 414 4.99 14.79 -7.16
N ARG A 415 4.64 13.68 -7.83
CA ARG A 415 3.53 13.63 -8.79
C ARG A 415 2.52 12.55 -8.43
N ILE A 416 1.24 12.90 -8.36
CA ILE A 416 0.12 11.98 -8.20
C ILE A 416 -0.78 12.12 -9.42
N VAL A 417 -0.93 11.07 -10.21
CA VAL A 417 -1.58 11.10 -11.52
C VAL A 417 -2.57 9.97 -11.66
N ASN A 418 -3.73 10.22 -12.27
CA ASN A 418 -4.75 9.19 -12.56
C ASN A 418 -5.13 8.37 -11.32
N SER A 419 -5.03 8.95 -10.13
CA SER A 419 -5.12 8.23 -8.86
C SER A 419 -6.45 8.49 -8.17
N TYR A 420 -6.70 7.81 -7.05
CA TYR A 420 -7.83 8.11 -6.18
C TYR A 420 -7.29 8.31 -4.76
N ILE A 421 -7.69 9.40 -4.11
CA ILE A 421 -7.30 9.72 -2.73
C ILE A 421 -8.57 9.86 -1.89
N LEU A 422 -8.69 9.03 -0.85
CA LEU A 422 -9.78 9.09 0.12
C LEU A 422 -9.31 9.68 1.44
N GLY A 423 -10.04 10.65 1.95
CA GLY A 423 -9.66 11.43 3.13
C GLY A 423 -9.99 10.69 4.39
N SER A 424 -9.25 10.98 5.45
CA SER A 424 -9.75 10.64 6.77
C SER A 424 -10.88 11.62 7.13
N PRO A 425 -11.90 11.15 7.87
CA PRO A 425 -12.98 11.95 8.44
C PRO A 425 -12.56 13.26 9.13
N THR A 426 -11.37 13.30 9.73
CA THR A 426 -10.92 14.41 10.61
C THR A 426 -9.55 14.98 10.24
N GLY A 427 -8.88 14.40 9.25
CA GLY A 427 -7.55 14.82 8.85
C GLY A 427 -7.66 15.75 7.67
N THR A 428 -7.28 17.01 7.89
CA THR A 428 -7.00 17.93 6.79
C THR A 428 -5.91 17.32 5.93
N TYR A 429 -6.11 17.18 4.60
CA TYR A 429 -4.98 16.69 3.82
C TYR A 429 -3.94 17.80 3.72
N GLN A 430 -2.75 17.53 4.24
CA GLN A 430 -1.64 18.47 4.20
C GLN A 430 -0.78 18.11 3.01
N ILE A 431 -1.11 18.74 1.88
CA ILE A 431 -0.30 18.72 0.68
C ILE A 431 0.66 19.90 0.82
N GLY A 432 1.86 19.60 1.31
CA GLY A 432 2.98 20.53 1.37
C GLY A 432 3.42 21.01 -0.01
N ASN A 433 4.20 22.09 0.00
CA ASN A 433 4.65 22.83 -1.17
C ASN A 433 5.35 21.88 -2.17
N SER A 434 4.97 21.88 -3.45
CA SER A 434 5.61 21.10 -4.54
C SER A 434 5.08 19.69 -4.84
N VAL A 435 3.94 19.26 -4.30
CA VAL A 435 3.24 18.07 -4.87
C VAL A 435 2.43 18.53 -6.06
N HIS A 436 2.44 17.77 -7.16
CA HIS A 436 1.62 17.98 -8.35
C HIS A 436 0.56 16.88 -8.50
N ILE A 437 -0.72 17.24 -8.55
CA ILE A 437 -1.83 16.28 -8.68
C ILE A 437 -2.56 16.50 -10.01
N TYR A 438 -2.74 15.43 -10.78
CA TYR A 438 -3.35 15.47 -12.12
C TYR A 438 -4.36 14.34 -12.31
N ASN A 439 -5.48 14.60 -12.98
CA ASN A 439 -6.48 13.59 -13.34
C ASN A 439 -6.88 12.67 -12.17
N THR A 440 -6.90 13.18 -10.95
CA THR A 440 -7.04 12.39 -9.73
C THR A 440 -8.38 12.70 -9.06
N VAL A 441 -9.01 11.68 -8.48
CA VAL A 441 -10.21 11.87 -7.65
C VAL A 441 -9.77 12.09 -6.21
N ILE A 442 -10.26 13.15 -5.56
CA ILE A 442 -10.01 13.44 -4.14
C ILE A 442 -11.36 13.52 -3.43
N GLU A 443 -11.59 12.59 -2.51
CA GLU A 443 -12.86 12.45 -1.80
C GLU A 443 -12.69 12.70 -0.29
N CYS A 444 -13.51 13.58 0.28
CA CYS A 444 -13.59 13.78 1.73
C CYS A 444 -14.92 13.24 2.25
N PRO A 445 -14.90 12.22 3.13
CA PRO A 445 -16.13 11.71 3.72
C PRO A 445 -16.84 12.73 4.63
N ASP A 446 -16.11 13.71 5.17
CA ASP A 446 -16.69 14.79 5.98
C ASP A 446 -17.10 15.99 5.13
N PRO A 447 -18.39 16.37 5.08
CA PRO A 447 -18.81 17.60 4.44
C PRO A 447 -18.48 18.86 5.26
N THR A 448 -17.93 18.73 6.47
CA THR A 448 -17.56 19.85 7.36
C THR A 448 -16.05 20.02 7.52
N GLN A 449 -15.25 19.07 7.04
CA GLN A 449 -13.79 19.14 7.12
C GLN A 449 -13.12 19.25 5.76
N TYR A 450 -12.04 20.03 5.77
CA TYR A 450 -11.33 20.47 4.59
C TYR A 450 -10.36 19.40 4.12
N SER A 451 -10.46 19.03 2.85
CA SER A 451 -9.62 17.96 2.33
C SER A 451 -8.28 18.45 1.80
N ILE A 452 -8.05 19.74 1.59
CA ILE A 452 -6.74 20.19 1.09
C ILE A 452 -6.38 21.49 1.78
N ASP A 453 -5.35 21.44 2.61
CA ASP A 453 -4.70 22.61 3.19
C ASP A 453 -3.37 22.86 2.47
N PHE A 454 -3.40 23.80 1.54
CA PHE A 454 -2.21 24.33 0.88
C PHE A 454 -1.49 25.24 1.88
N SER A 455 -0.61 24.65 2.69
CA SER A 455 0.15 25.33 3.74
C SER A 455 1.03 26.50 3.26
N ALA A 456 1.24 26.66 1.94
CA ALA A 456 1.79 27.87 1.35
C ALA A 456 1.21 28.17 -0.05
N PRO A 457 1.31 29.42 -0.51
CA PRO A 457 0.71 29.87 -1.75
C PRO A 457 1.62 29.49 -2.95
N GLN A 458 1.27 28.50 -3.79
CA GLN A 458 1.61 28.43 -5.23
C GLN A 458 0.65 27.55 -6.06
N GLU A 459 0.71 27.71 -7.40
CA GLU A 459 -0.11 27.20 -8.52
C GLU A 459 -1.18 26.16 -8.19
N LEU A 460 -2.44 26.40 -8.61
CA LEU A 460 -3.52 25.41 -8.52
C LEU A 460 -3.07 24.04 -9.05
N VAL A 461 -2.88 23.13 -8.09
CA VAL A 461 -2.27 21.82 -8.26
C VAL A 461 -3.30 20.72 -8.60
N ASP A 462 -4.33 21.04 -9.37
CA ASP A 462 -5.50 20.17 -9.53
C ASP A 462 -6.01 20.10 -10.98
N GLU A 463 -5.10 20.23 -11.95
CA GLU A 463 -5.43 20.09 -13.39
C GLU A 463 -6.23 18.78 -13.63
N ASN A 464 -7.50 18.96 -14.03
CA ASN A 464 -8.47 17.90 -14.30
C ASN A 464 -8.76 16.95 -13.13
N CYS A 465 -8.55 17.37 -11.88
CA CYS A 465 -8.94 16.57 -10.72
C CYS A 465 -10.45 16.67 -10.43
N THR A 466 -11.04 15.57 -9.97
CA THR A 466 -12.43 15.54 -9.50
C THR A 466 -12.46 15.61 -7.98
N LEU A 467 -13.09 16.64 -7.43
CA LEU A 467 -13.21 16.87 -5.99
C LEU A 467 -14.60 16.47 -5.51
N ILE A 468 -14.71 15.56 -4.53
CA ILE A 468 -15.99 15.04 -4.00
C ILE A 468 -16.10 15.34 -2.49
N GLY A 469 -17.22 15.90 -2.04
CA GLY A 469 -17.44 16.31 -0.64
C GLY A 469 -17.01 17.76 -0.35
N ALA A 470 -16.68 18.10 0.89
CA ALA A 470 -16.18 19.44 1.26
C ALA A 470 -14.72 19.72 0.82
N CYS A 471 -14.33 19.10 -0.30
CA CYS A 471 -13.02 19.23 -0.90
C CYS A 471 -12.73 20.60 -1.53
N ARG A 472 -13.71 21.52 -1.57
CA ARG A 472 -13.51 22.91 -1.99
C ARG A 472 -13.76 23.86 -0.82
N ASN A 473 -12.71 24.15 -0.07
CA ASN A 473 -12.52 25.45 0.56
C ASN A 473 -11.02 25.75 0.55
N VAL A 474 -10.50 26.06 -0.64
CA VAL A 474 -9.27 26.85 -0.68
C VAL A 474 -9.63 28.14 0.04
N THR A 475 -9.06 28.39 1.22
CA THR A 475 -9.31 29.66 1.90
C THR A 475 -8.77 30.75 0.98
N PRO A 476 -9.63 31.63 0.42
CA PRO A 476 -9.16 32.63 -0.54
C PRO A 476 -8.10 33.50 0.12
N GLY A 477 -7.06 33.87 -0.63
CA GLY A 477 -6.22 34.98 -0.24
C GLY A 477 -7.08 36.24 -0.10
N MET A 478 -6.94 36.98 0.99
CA MET A 478 -7.62 38.27 1.10
C MET A 478 -6.78 39.29 0.38
N PHE A 479 -7.36 39.99 -0.60
CA PHE A 479 -6.72 41.19 -1.12
C PHE A 479 -6.62 42.24 -0.02
N THR A 480 -5.53 43.01 -0.05
CA THR A 480 -5.39 44.18 0.82
C THR A 480 -6.57 45.12 0.55
N ALA A 481 -7.25 45.55 1.61
CA ALA A 481 -8.43 46.39 1.49
C ALA A 481 -8.08 47.72 0.79
N ASN A 482 -8.91 48.10 -0.17
CA ASN A 482 -8.83 49.32 -0.97
C ASN A 482 -7.58 49.42 -1.86
N ASP A 483 -7.01 48.28 -2.26
CA ASP A 483 -5.92 48.21 -3.23
C ASP A 483 -6.47 48.15 -4.66
N ALA A 484 -6.14 49.16 -5.47
CA ALA A 484 -6.53 49.26 -6.88
C ALA A 484 -5.70 48.33 -7.80
N THR A 485 -4.59 47.79 -7.29
CA THR A 485 -3.67 46.93 -8.02
C THR A 485 -3.24 45.75 -7.15
N PRO A 486 -4.15 44.86 -6.74
CA PRO A 486 -3.83 43.80 -5.78
C PRO A 486 -2.80 42.80 -6.32
N SER A 487 -1.99 42.26 -5.40
CA SER A 487 -1.03 41.21 -5.73
C SER A 487 -1.72 39.85 -5.83
N VAL A 488 -1.38 39.08 -6.85
CA VAL A 488 -1.79 37.69 -7.01
C VAL A 488 -0.62 36.71 -6.87
N THR A 489 0.50 37.17 -6.31
CA THR A 489 1.69 36.36 -6.08
C THR A 489 1.34 35.12 -5.25
N GLY A 490 1.61 33.95 -5.82
CA GLY A 490 1.50 32.67 -5.13
C GLY A 490 0.08 32.13 -4.93
N LYS A 491 -1.01 32.81 -5.27
CA LYS A 491 -2.35 32.20 -5.16
C LYS A 491 -3.19 32.37 -6.41
N SER A 492 -4.12 31.44 -6.58
CA SER A 492 -5.08 31.44 -7.67
C SER A 492 -6.54 31.54 -7.21
N LEU A 493 -6.80 31.64 -5.90
CA LEU A 493 -8.12 32.01 -5.38
C LEU A 493 -7.96 33.17 -4.41
N TRP A 494 -8.67 34.26 -4.70
CA TRP A 494 -8.62 35.50 -3.96
C TRP A 494 -10.02 35.99 -3.59
N LYS A 495 -10.11 36.85 -2.59
CA LYS A 495 -11.35 37.49 -2.17
C LYS A 495 -11.13 38.96 -1.90
N THR A 496 -12.01 39.80 -2.42
CA THR A 496 -12.01 41.24 -2.16
C THR A 496 -12.54 41.52 -0.74
N ALA A 497 -12.05 42.58 -0.12
CA ALA A 497 -12.53 43.04 1.19
C ALA A 497 -12.42 44.56 1.32
N ASN A 498 -12.84 45.27 0.27
CA ASN A 498 -12.79 46.72 0.21
C ASN A 498 -13.80 47.33 1.17
N SER A 499 -13.35 48.31 1.96
CA SER A 499 -14.19 49.05 2.91
C SER A 499 -14.72 50.36 2.34
N SER A 500 -14.22 50.78 1.18
CA SER A 500 -14.66 51.93 0.41
C SER A 500 -14.57 51.64 -1.09
N GLY A 501 -15.28 52.41 -1.91
CA GLY A 501 -15.29 52.26 -3.37
C GLY A 501 -13.87 52.17 -3.93
N THR A 502 -13.56 51.03 -4.56
CA THR A 502 -12.22 50.69 -5.05
C THR A 502 -12.34 50.09 -6.44
N THR A 503 -11.62 50.70 -7.38
CA THR A 503 -11.55 50.22 -8.77
C THR A 503 -10.26 49.45 -8.98
N ILE A 504 -10.37 48.16 -9.27
CA ILE A 504 -9.24 47.30 -9.60
C ILE A 504 -8.92 47.46 -11.09
N THR A 505 -7.68 47.83 -11.38
CA THR A 505 -7.19 48.14 -12.75
C THR A 505 -6.17 47.12 -13.25
N THR A 506 -5.60 46.29 -12.38
CA THR A 506 -4.69 45.19 -12.77
C THR A 506 -4.49 44.23 -11.60
N PHE A 507 -3.96 43.04 -11.89
CA PHE A 507 -3.35 42.15 -10.90
C PHE A 507 -1.85 42.08 -11.16
N HIS A 508 -1.03 42.30 -10.12
CA HIS A 508 0.44 42.24 -10.25
C HIS A 508 1.04 41.01 -9.56
N GLY A 509 2.26 40.65 -9.94
CA GLY A 509 2.95 39.47 -9.41
C GLY A 509 2.47 38.15 -10.01
N GLY A 510 1.71 38.20 -11.12
CA GLY A 510 1.34 36.99 -11.85
C GLY A 510 2.38 36.54 -12.87
N HIS A 511 2.33 35.26 -13.23
CA HIS A 511 3.21 34.62 -14.20
C HIS A 511 2.45 34.09 -15.42
N VAL A 512 3.13 33.97 -16.56
CA VAL A 512 2.50 33.58 -17.84
C VAL A 512 1.75 32.24 -17.68
N GLY A 513 0.49 32.21 -18.07
CA GLY A 513 -0.41 31.06 -17.96
C GLY A 513 -1.17 30.96 -16.63
N GLN A 514 -0.87 31.81 -15.63
CA GLN A 514 -1.54 31.75 -14.34
C GLN A 514 -3.04 32.04 -14.50
N LYS A 515 -3.87 31.08 -14.06
CA LYS A 515 -5.31 31.28 -13.86
C LYS A 515 -5.58 31.69 -12.40
N ILE A 516 -6.42 32.69 -12.21
CA ILE A 516 -6.93 33.14 -10.92
C ILE A 516 -8.46 33.17 -10.92
N ILE A 517 -9.04 33.01 -9.74
CA ILE A 517 -10.45 33.26 -9.43
C ILE A 517 -10.49 34.31 -8.33
N VAL A 518 -11.25 35.39 -8.53
CA VAL A 518 -11.47 36.44 -7.54
C VAL A 518 -12.93 36.41 -7.11
N LEU A 519 -13.17 36.04 -5.85
CA LEU A 519 -14.47 36.11 -5.21
C LEU A 519 -14.74 37.55 -4.77
N ILE A 520 -15.89 38.08 -5.13
CA ILE A 520 -16.30 39.43 -4.72
C ILE A 520 -16.87 39.33 -3.31
N GLY A 521 -16.07 39.74 -2.33
CA GLY A 521 -16.37 39.63 -0.91
C GLY A 521 -17.04 40.85 -0.29
N ASP A 522 -17.24 41.90 -1.06
CA ASP A 522 -17.77 43.20 -0.63
C ASP A 522 -18.62 43.84 -1.73
N GLY A 523 -19.37 44.90 -1.40
CA GLY A 523 -20.15 45.70 -2.35
C GLY A 523 -19.46 46.98 -2.82
N ASN A 524 -18.14 47.07 -2.65
CA ASN A 524 -17.35 48.28 -2.89
C ASN A 524 -16.35 48.12 -4.04
N THR A 525 -16.37 46.98 -4.74
CA THR A 525 -15.40 46.66 -5.80
C THR A 525 -15.96 47.03 -7.16
N THR A 526 -15.13 47.66 -7.99
CA THR A 526 -15.34 47.80 -9.44
C THR A 526 -14.13 47.21 -10.15
N ILE A 527 -14.34 46.45 -11.23
CA ILE A 527 -13.29 45.93 -12.11
C ILE A 527 -13.28 46.79 -13.37
N ASP A 528 -12.16 47.46 -13.63
CA ASP A 528 -11.99 48.35 -14.78
C ASP A 528 -11.40 47.60 -15.98
N PHE A 529 -12.18 47.54 -17.05
CA PHE A 529 -11.82 46.90 -18.32
C PHE A 529 -11.46 47.92 -19.41
N THR A 530 -11.52 49.22 -19.08
CA THR A 530 -11.33 50.33 -20.01
C THR A 530 -9.90 50.85 -19.94
N ASP A 531 -9.13 50.72 -21.03
CA ASP A 531 -7.73 51.19 -21.09
C ASP A 531 -6.78 50.58 -20.02
N THR A 532 -7.15 49.42 -19.42
CA THR A 532 -6.34 48.70 -18.42
C THR A 532 -5.67 47.44 -18.98
N THR A 533 -4.92 46.69 -18.15
CA THR A 533 -4.38 45.36 -18.50
C THR A 533 -5.40 44.23 -18.31
N LEU A 534 -6.58 44.52 -17.74
CA LEU A 534 -7.67 43.56 -17.61
C LEU A 534 -8.51 43.59 -18.90
N LYS A 535 -8.70 42.44 -19.53
CA LYS A 535 -9.38 42.29 -20.82
C LYS A 535 -10.55 41.33 -20.66
N GLY A 536 -11.76 41.86 -20.57
CA GLY A 536 -12.96 41.08 -20.32
C GLY A 536 -14.21 41.92 -20.48
N ASN A 537 -15.38 41.30 -20.29
CA ASN A 537 -16.68 42.00 -20.24
C ASN A 537 -16.94 42.98 -21.41
N ALA A 538 -16.53 42.62 -22.62
CA ALA A 538 -16.62 43.48 -23.81
C ALA A 538 -15.99 44.89 -23.65
N GLY A 539 -15.02 45.06 -22.74
CA GLY A 539 -14.36 46.33 -22.47
C GLY A 539 -15.19 47.30 -21.62
N VAL A 540 -16.26 46.84 -20.98
CA VAL A 540 -17.11 47.65 -20.10
C VAL A 540 -16.80 47.32 -18.64
N ASP A 541 -16.58 48.34 -17.82
CA ASP A 541 -16.33 48.17 -16.38
C ASP A 541 -17.45 47.41 -15.69
N TRP A 542 -17.08 46.58 -14.73
CA TRP A 542 -18.00 45.72 -14.00
C TRP A 542 -18.06 46.12 -12.54
N THR A 543 -19.26 46.39 -12.02
CA THR A 543 -19.52 46.69 -10.60
C THR A 543 -20.27 45.51 -9.99
N PRO A 544 -19.57 44.44 -9.58
CA PRO A 544 -20.18 43.23 -9.04
C PRO A 544 -20.82 43.42 -7.66
N ALA A 545 -21.78 42.55 -7.33
CA ALA A 545 -22.30 42.40 -5.98
C ALA A 545 -21.45 41.40 -5.16
N SER A 546 -21.57 41.47 -3.83
CA SER A 546 -20.94 40.47 -2.97
C SER A 546 -21.55 39.09 -3.23
N GLY A 547 -20.71 38.11 -3.54
CA GLY A 547 -21.11 36.75 -3.93
C GLY A 547 -20.81 36.41 -5.40
N ASP A 548 -20.56 37.40 -6.25
CA ASP A 548 -20.12 37.21 -7.64
C ASP A 548 -18.63 36.79 -7.72
N TYR A 549 -18.17 36.39 -8.90
CA TYR A 549 -16.74 36.09 -9.10
C TYR A 549 -16.20 36.43 -10.50
N LEU A 550 -14.89 36.62 -10.57
CA LEU A 550 -14.10 36.85 -11.79
C LEU A 550 -13.16 35.65 -12.00
N GLU A 551 -13.11 35.07 -13.19
CA GLU A 551 -11.99 34.23 -13.60
C GLU A 551 -11.03 35.06 -14.47
N ALA A 552 -9.72 34.90 -14.30
CA ALA A 552 -8.75 35.59 -15.16
C ALA A 552 -7.51 34.74 -15.46
N VAL A 553 -6.97 34.88 -16.68
CA VAL A 553 -5.76 34.17 -17.14
C VAL A 553 -4.72 35.18 -17.66
N PHE A 554 -3.48 35.10 -17.16
CA PHE A 554 -2.41 36.02 -17.56
C PHE A 554 -1.61 35.52 -18.76
N ASP A 555 -1.43 36.35 -19.80
CA ASP A 555 -0.63 36.01 -20.99
C ASP A 555 0.83 36.51 -20.94
N GLY A 556 1.21 37.18 -19.85
CA GLY A 556 2.51 37.88 -19.71
C GLY A 556 2.44 39.39 -19.89
N THR A 557 1.32 39.90 -20.41
CA THR A 557 1.05 41.34 -20.58
C THR A 557 -0.34 41.73 -20.04
N ASN A 558 -1.37 40.94 -20.37
CA ASN A 558 -2.77 41.18 -20.03
C ASN A 558 -3.36 40.02 -19.23
N TRP A 559 -4.39 40.32 -18.44
CA TRP A 559 -5.28 39.34 -17.84
C TRP A 559 -6.55 39.22 -18.69
N TYR A 560 -6.83 38.06 -19.26
CA TYR A 560 -8.10 37.80 -19.93
C TYR A 560 -9.11 37.32 -18.91
N CYS A 561 -10.20 38.07 -18.73
CA CYS A 561 -11.14 37.84 -17.66
C CYS A 561 -12.54 37.49 -18.16
N ASP A 562 -13.15 36.52 -17.49
CA ASP A 562 -14.55 36.15 -17.60
C ASP A 562 -15.28 36.53 -16.31
N VAL A 563 -16.36 37.30 -16.43
CA VAL A 563 -17.18 37.76 -15.31
C VAL A 563 -18.33 36.79 -15.07
N HIS A 564 -18.63 36.52 -13.81
CA HIS A 564 -19.70 35.60 -13.41
C HIS A 564 -20.60 36.26 -12.36
N ASP A 565 -21.74 36.74 -12.83
CA ASP A 565 -22.83 37.21 -11.99
C ASP A 565 -23.61 36.01 -11.46
N CYS A 566 -23.57 35.83 -10.14
CA CYS A 566 -24.23 34.73 -9.43
C CYS A 566 -25.38 35.21 -8.55
N THR A 567 -25.68 36.51 -8.59
CA THR A 567 -26.69 37.16 -7.76
C THR A 567 -27.92 37.63 -8.55
N ALA A 568 -27.93 37.39 -9.87
CA ALA A 568 -29.05 37.63 -10.78
C ALA A 568 -30.18 36.58 -10.75
#